data_AF-A0ABD3M870-F1
#
_entry.id   AF-A0ABD3M870-F1
#
_cell.length_a   1.000
_cell.length_b   1.000
_cell.length_c   1.000
_cell.angle_alpha   90.00
_cell.angle_beta   90.00
_cell.angle_gamma   90.00
#
_symmetry.space_group_name_H-M   'P 1'
#
loop_
_entity.id
_entity.type
_entity.pdbx_description
1 polymer ?
#
loop_
_entity_poly.entity_id
_entity_poly.type
_entity_poly.pdbx_seq_one_letter_code
_entity_poly.pdbx_strand_id
1 'polypeptide(L)'
;MPGVHPLVRDLYKRAILVGRDYPHPEGIEHVRRKWKEAIRNPENYPGFVASVPVAVEGSSSSNNIRGATISTPDQEIMKENERILRKAVGKGRYVIREMEGTIQLKKYRTMRRRYGEGVDTIGETSRIAKSIGDIMLSSK
;
A
#
# COMPACT_ATOMS: atom_id res chain seq x y z
N MET A 1 -19.37 -5.76 -5.06
CA MET A 1 -19.34 -5.51 -3.60
C MET A 1 -20.36 -4.41 -3.28
N PRO A 2 -21.67 -4.70 -3.35
CA PRO A 2 -22.69 -3.79 -2.86
C PRO A 2 -22.57 -3.68 -1.32
N GLY A 3 -22.81 -2.49 -0.76
CA GLY A 3 -22.76 -2.23 0.69
C GLY A 3 -21.42 -1.81 1.30
N VAL A 4 -20.29 -1.83 0.57
CA VAL A 4 -18.99 -1.39 1.09
C VAL A 4 -18.76 0.10 0.85
N HIS A 5 -18.24 0.81 1.87
CA HIS A 5 -17.92 2.23 1.82
C HIS A 5 -17.09 2.61 0.58
N PRO A 6 -17.41 3.71 -0.13
CA PRO A 6 -16.77 4.06 -1.41
C PRO A 6 -15.25 4.17 -1.32
N LEU A 7 -14.70 4.71 -0.22
CA LEU A 7 -13.25 4.82 -0.03
C LEU A 7 -12.55 3.46 0.03
N VAL A 8 -13.15 2.48 0.69
CA VAL A 8 -12.59 1.12 0.79
C VAL A 8 -12.67 0.41 -0.55
N ARG A 9 -13.78 0.61 -1.27
CA ARG A 9 -13.96 0.08 -2.63
C ARG A 9 -12.91 0.63 -3.59
N ASP A 10 -12.68 1.94 -3.56
CA ASP A 10 -11.66 2.60 -4.39
C ASP A 10 -10.26 2.09 -4.05
N LEU A 11 -9.93 2.00 -2.76
CA LEU A 11 -8.68 1.44 -2.27
C LEU A 11 -8.45 0.02 -2.80
N TYR A 12 -9.46 -0.85 -2.69
CA TYR A 12 -9.37 -2.22 -3.19
C TYR A 12 -9.17 -2.28 -4.70
N LYS A 13 -9.91 -1.48 -5.48
CA LYS A 13 -9.73 -1.40 -6.94
C LYS A 13 -8.30 -1.00 -7.29
N ARG A 14 -7.76 0.01 -6.61
CA ARG A 14 -6.38 0.46 -6.83
C ARG A 14 -5.35 -0.62 -6.48
N ALA A 15 -5.55 -1.33 -5.37
CA ALA A 15 -4.70 -2.45 -4.98
C ALA A 15 -4.67 -3.56 -6.04
N ILE A 16 -5.82 -3.88 -6.64
CA ILE A 16 -5.91 -4.89 -7.72
C ILE A 16 -5.23 -4.39 -9.00
N LEU A 17 -5.41 -3.11 -9.36
CA LEU A 17 -4.76 -2.52 -10.53
C LEU A 17 -3.23 -2.56 -10.42
N VAL A 18 -2.68 -2.07 -9.31
CA VAL A 18 -1.23 -2.11 -9.03
C VAL A 18 -0.75 -3.55 -8.84
N GLY A 19 -1.56 -4.37 -8.18
CA GLY A 19 -1.29 -5.77 -7.90
C GLY A 19 -1.08 -6.65 -9.14
N ARG A 20 -1.57 -6.23 -10.30
CA ARG A 20 -1.37 -6.95 -11.58
C ARG A 20 0.09 -7.12 -11.94
N ASP A 21 0.91 -6.10 -11.67
CA ASP A 21 2.35 -6.10 -11.99
C ASP A 21 3.22 -6.44 -10.77
N TYR A 22 2.60 -6.72 -9.62
CA TYR A 22 3.31 -6.97 -8.36
C TYR A 22 4.18 -8.23 -8.46
N PRO A 23 5.46 -8.16 -8.05
CA PRO A 23 6.42 -9.23 -8.29
C PRO A 23 6.30 -10.38 -7.27
N HIS A 24 5.22 -11.15 -7.33
CA HIS A 24 4.97 -12.31 -6.49
C HIS A 24 4.72 -13.57 -7.35
N PRO A 25 5.16 -14.78 -6.95
CA PRO A 25 4.95 -16.02 -7.73
C PRO A 25 3.48 -16.35 -7.99
N GLU A 26 2.61 -16.16 -6.99
CA GLU A 26 1.14 -16.28 -7.12
C GLU A 26 0.46 -15.11 -7.88
N GLY A 27 1.23 -14.09 -8.28
CA GLY A 27 0.73 -12.92 -9.01
C GLY A 27 -0.40 -12.16 -8.30
N ILE A 28 -1.41 -11.76 -9.08
CA ILE A 28 -2.52 -10.91 -8.61
C ILE A 28 -3.41 -11.61 -7.57
N GLU A 29 -3.47 -12.94 -7.56
CA GLU A 29 -4.33 -13.68 -6.62
C GLU A 29 -3.82 -13.60 -5.18
N HIS A 30 -2.49 -13.56 -4.99
CA HIS A 30 -1.91 -13.26 -3.69
C HIS A 30 -2.38 -11.90 -3.16
N VAL A 31 -2.27 -10.87 -4.00
CA VAL A 31 -2.71 -9.51 -3.66
C VAL A 31 -4.20 -9.50 -3.35
N ARG A 32 -5.01 -10.14 -4.21
CA ARG A 32 -6.46 -10.22 -4.02
C ARG A 32 -6.83 -10.83 -2.67
N ARG A 33 -6.22 -11.98 -2.33
CA ARG A 33 -6.46 -12.72 -1.09
C ARG A 33 -6.06 -11.87 0.12
N LYS A 34 -4.84 -11.34 0.13
CA LYS A 34 -4.31 -10.55 1.26
C LYS A 34 -5.07 -9.25 1.49
N TRP A 35 -5.48 -8.55 0.43
CA TRP A 35 -6.28 -7.35 0.57
C TRP A 35 -7.70 -7.63 1.05
N LYS A 36 -8.33 -8.73 0.60
CA LYS A 36 -9.64 -9.15 1.12
C LYS A 36 -9.55 -9.54 2.61
N GLU A 37 -8.51 -10.27 2.98
CA GLU A 37 -8.21 -10.66 4.37
C GLU A 37 -8.03 -9.40 5.24
N ALA A 38 -7.19 -8.47 4.81
CA ALA A 38 -6.92 -7.24 5.54
C ALA A 38 -8.16 -6.34 5.71
N ILE A 39 -8.96 -6.17 4.66
CA ILE A 39 -10.18 -5.34 4.73
C ILE A 39 -11.24 -5.96 5.64
N ARG A 40 -11.26 -7.29 5.81
CA ARG A 40 -12.22 -7.99 6.67
C ARG A 40 -11.75 -8.17 8.11
N ASN A 41 -10.45 -7.98 8.38
CA ASN A 41 -9.89 -8.19 9.70
C ASN A 41 -10.24 -7.01 10.64
N PRO A 42 -11.01 -7.23 11.72
CA PRO A 42 -11.38 -6.18 12.67
C PRO A 42 -10.18 -5.51 13.35
N GLU A 43 -9.05 -6.20 13.50
CA GLU A 43 -7.84 -5.63 14.11
C GLU A 43 -7.23 -4.48 13.29
N ASN A 44 -7.52 -4.41 11.99
CA ASN A 44 -7.02 -3.33 11.13
C ASN A 44 -7.78 -2.00 11.33
N TYR A 45 -8.93 -2.03 11.99
CA TYR A 45 -9.75 -0.88 12.33
C TYR A 45 -10.21 -0.98 13.80
N PRO A 46 -9.26 -0.91 14.76
CA PRO A 46 -9.59 -1.03 16.17
C PRO A 46 -10.49 0.13 16.61
N GLY A 47 -11.50 -0.18 17.41
CA GLY A 47 -12.49 0.80 17.89
C GLY A 47 -13.66 1.04 16.93
N PHE A 48 -13.73 0.35 15.79
CA PHE A 48 -14.92 0.39 14.94
C PHE A 48 -16.09 -0.27 15.66
N VAL A 49 -17.02 0.53 16.15
CA VAL A 49 -18.26 0.04 16.74
C VAL A 49 -19.26 -0.19 15.62
N ALA A 50 -19.39 -1.46 15.21
CA ALA A 50 -20.57 -1.90 14.50
C ALA A 50 -21.75 -1.73 15.47
N SER A 51 -22.74 -0.92 15.06
CA SER A 51 -23.98 -0.62 15.79
C SER A 51 -24.28 -1.62 16.92
N VAL A 52 -24.26 -1.14 18.16
CA VAL A 52 -24.54 -1.91 19.38
C VAL A 52 -25.78 -2.77 19.14
N PRO A 53 -25.74 -4.11 19.30
CA PRO A 53 -26.97 -4.86 19.41
C PRO A 53 -27.66 -4.35 20.66
N VAL A 54 -28.84 -3.73 20.48
CA VAL A 54 -29.70 -3.30 21.57
C VAL A 54 -30.06 -4.55 22.39
N ALA A 55 -29.28 -4.83 23.43
CA ALA A 55 -29.68 -5.73 24.49
C ALA A 55 -30.69 -4.96 25.35
N VAL A 56 -31.98 -5.21 25.10
CA VAL A 56 -33.04 -4.84 26.03
C VAL A 56 -32.93 -5.78 27.22
N GLU A 57 -32.27 -5.34 28.29
CA GLU A 57 -32.54 -5.85 29.64
C GLU A 57 -32.55 -4.66 30.60
N GLY A 58 -33.74 -4.38 31.15
CA GLY A 58 -33.98 -3.22 31.99
C GLY A 58 -33.50 -3.42 33.42
N SER A 59 -33.12 -2.32 34.08
CA SER A 59 -33.57 -1.98 35.43
C SER A 59 -33.08 -0.58 35.83
N SER A 60 -34.00 0.18 36.42
CA SER A 60 -33.98 1.60 36.79
C SER A 60 -32.93 2.04 37.82
N SER A 61 -32.45 3.29 37.73
CA SER A 61 -32.50 4.27 38.84
C SER A 61 -32.05 5.69 38.44
N SER A 62 -32.90 6.69 38.73
CA SER A 62 -32.67 8.10 39.14
C SER A 62 -31.27 8.76 38.91
N ASN A 63 -31.09 10.01 38.45
CA ASN A 63 -31.83 11.26 38.72
C ASN A 63 -31.45 12.40 37.72
N ASN A 64 -32.38 13.34 37.62
CA ASN A 64 -32.42 14.64 36.95
C ASN A 64 -31.09 15.45 36.88
N ILE A 65 -30.61 15.77 35.67
CA ILE A 65 -29.74 16.94 35.40
C ILE A 65 -30.28 17.68 34.17
N ARG A 66 -30.74 18.92 34.41
CA ARG A 66 -31.29 19.85 33.43
C ARG A 66 -30.15 20.50 32.61
N GLY A 67 -30.30 20.55 31.29
CA GLY A 67 -29.74 21.67 30.50
C GLY A 67 -28.41 21.48 29.75
N ALA A 68 -28.06 20.28 29.29
CA ALA A 68 -27.04 20.12 28.24
C ALA A 68 -27.72 19.65 26.95
N THR A 69 -27.53 20.37 25.84
CA THR A 69 -27.97 19.90 24.53
C THR A 69 -27.32 18.55 24.26
N ILE A 70 -28.11 17.47 24.33
CA ILE A 70 -27.65 16.11 24.02
C ILE A 70 -27.34 16.12 22.52
N SER A 71 -26.08 16.33 22.14
CA SER A 71 -25.61 15.89 20.83
C SER A 71 -25.88 14.39 20.78
N THR A 72 -26.77 13.98 19.88
CA THR A 72 -27.20 12.59 19.72
C THR A 72 -25.96 11.69 19.74
N PRO A 73 -25.81 10.75 20.71
CA PRO A 73 -24.60 9.93 20.86
C PRO A 73 -24.21 9.21 19.55
N ASP A 74 -25.20 8.96 18.70
CA ASP A 74 -25.04 8.39 17.36
C ASP A 74 -24.17 9.24 16.43
N GLN A 75 -24.20 10.58 16.52
CA GLN A 75 -23.40 11.45 15.64
C GLN A 75 -21.91 11.43 15.95
N GLU A 76 -21.54 11.31 17.22
CA GLU A 76 -20.15 11.24 17.65
C GLU A 76 -19.54 9.88 17.30
N ILE A 77 -20.32 8.80 17.50
CA ILE A 77 -19.94 7.45 17.09
C ILE A 77 -19.71 7.37 15.58
N MET A 78 -20.61 7.94 14.76
CA MET A 78 -20.44 7.97 13.31
C MET A 78 -19.20 8.77 12.88
N LYS A 79 -18.91 9.90 13.52
CA LYS A 79 -17.70 10.70 13.23
C LYS A 79 -16.43 9.95 13.58
N GLU A 80 -16.41 9.22 14.69
CA GLU A 80 -15.23 8.44 15.09
C GLU A 80 -15.02 7.23 14.17
N ASN A 81 -16.09 6.50 13.85
CA ASN A 81 -16.04 5.41 12.85
C ASN A 81 -15.49 5.91 11.50
N GLU A 82 -15.92 7.08 11.05
CA GLU A 82 -15.41 7.72 9.83
C GLU A 82 -13.92 8.09 9.95
N ARG A 83 -13.46 8.58 11.11
CA ARG A 83 -12.03 8.85 11.36
C ARG A 83 -11.20 7.58 11.31
N ILE A 84 -11.62 6.51 11.99
CA ILE A 84 -10.95 5.21 12.00
C ILE A 84 -10.87 4.65 10.58
N LEU A 85 -11.98 4.72 9.83
CA LEU A 85 -12.04 4.28 8.45
C LEU A 85 -11.06 5.04 7.56
N ARG A 86 -11.02 6.37 7.65
CA ARG A 86 -10.05 7.19 6.90
C ARG A 86 -8.62 6.88 7.26
N LYS A 87 -8.33 6.66 8.55
CA LYS A 87 -6.99 6.27 9.03
C LYS A 87 -6.57 4.93 8.45
N ALA A 88 -7.45 3.92 8.47
CA ALA A 88 -7.21 2.60 7.88
C ALA A 88 -7.03 2.67 6.36
N VAL A 89 -7.86 3.44 5.65
CA VAL A 89 -7.71 3.69 4.21
C VAL A 89 -6.38 4.38 3.91
N GLY A 90 -5.96 5.33 4.73
CA GLY A 90 -4.66 5.99 4.65
C GLY A 90 -3.49 5.01 4.73
N LYS A 91 -3.53 4.07 5.68
CA LYS A 91 -2.55 2.98 5.78
C LYS A 91 -2.53 2.10 4.52
N GLY A 92 -3.69 1.74 4.00
CA GLY A 92 -3.78 0.98 2.75
C GLY A 92 -3.16 1.74 1.57
N ARG A 93 -3.45 3.04 1.43
CA ARG A 93 -2.84 3.87 0.37
C ARG A 93 -1.32 3.92 0.47
N TYR A 94 -0.77 3.91 1.69
CA TYR A 94 0.67 3.79 1.91
C TYR A 94 1.21 2.47 1.39
N VAL A 95 0.58 1.35 1.74
CA VAL A 95 0.99 0.01 1.26
C VAL A 95 0.95 -0.08 -0.28
N ILE A 96 -0.03 0.53 -0.93
CA ILE A 96 -0.09 0.57 -2.40
C ILE A 96 1.13 1.30 -2.99
N ARG A 97 1.58 2.41 -2.39
CA ARG A 97 2.79 3.11 -2.84
C ARG A 97 4.05 2.26 -2.66
N GLU A 98 4.15 1.50 -1.58
CA GLU A 98 5.24 0.53 -1.40
C GLU A 98 5.21 -0.54 -2.50
N MET A 99 4.02 -1.05 -2.84
CA MET A 99 3.86 -2.00 -3.96
C MET A 99 4.34 -1.38 -5.28
N GLU A 100 3.95 -0.14 -5.60
CA GLU A 100 4.43 0.60 -6.77
C GLU A 100 5.96 0.71 -6.77
N GLY A 101 6.57 1.00 -5.62
CA GLY A 101 8.02 1.04 -5.44
C GLY A 101 8.70 -0.30 -5.76
N THR A 102 8.16 -1.42 -5.28
CA THR A 102 8.72 -2.76 -5.60
C THR A 102 8.64 -3.10 -7.09
N ILE A 103 7.57 -2.66 -7.76
CA ILE A 103 7.40 -2.84 -9.21
C ILE A 103 8.45 -2.02 -9.97
N GLN A 104 8.63 -0.75 -9.59
CA GLN A 104 9.67 0.12 -10.17
C GLN A 104 11.07 -0.46 -9.95
N LEU A 105 11.36 -0.97 -8.75
CA LEU A 105 12.62 -1.63 -8.44
C LEU A 105 12.86 -2.87 -9.31
N LYS A 106 11.84 -3.71 -9.54
CA LYS A 106 11.96 -4.85 -10.47
C LYS A 106 12.27 -4.37 -11.88
N LYS A 107 11.58 -3.33 -12.37
CA LYS A 107 11.84 -2.74 -13.70
C LYS A 107 13.27 -2.23 -13.79
N TYR A 108 13.73 -1.47 -12.79
CA TYR A 108 15.10 -0.98 -12.71
C TYR A 108 16.13 -2.11 -12.67
N ARG A 109 15.91 -3.15 -11.86
CA ARG A 109 16.80 -4.33 -11.79
C ARG A 109 16.95 -5.00 -13.15
N THR A 110 15.86 -5.15 -13.90
CA THR A 110 15.91 -5.71 -15.26
C THR A 110 16.68 -4.82 -16.22
N MET A 111 16.44 -3.50 -16.17
CA MET A 111 17.19 -2.53 -16.97
C MET A 111 18.68 -2.52 -16.66
N ARG A 112 19.03 -2.49 -15.37
CA ARG A 112 20.42 -2.50 -14.90
C ARG A 112 21.18 -3.76 -15.33
N ARG A 113 20.53 -4.92 -15.43
CA ARG A 113 21.17 -6.13 -15.98
C ARG A 113 21.47 -6.04 -17.48
N ARG A 114 20.66 -5.31 -18.24
CA ARG A 114 20.81 -5.20 -19.70
C ARG A 114 21.74 -4.08 -20.13
N TYR A 115 21.76 -3.00 -19.36
CA TYR A 115 22.40 -1.75 -19.74
C TYR A 115 23.30 -1.15 -18.65
N GLY A 116 23.28 -1.71 -17.44
CA GLY A 116 24.02 -1.19 -16.28
C GLY A 116 25.41 -1.80 -16.07
N GLU A 117 25.76 -2.85 -16.82
CA GLU A 117 27.15 -3.27 -17.03
C GLU A 117 27.57 -2.70 -18.39
N GLY A 118 28.18 -1.52 -18.39
CA GLY A 118 28.26 -0.70 -19.60
C GLY A 118 29.53 0.11 -19.80
N VAL A 119 30.61 -0.18 -19.05
CA VAL A 119 31.97 0.19 -19.46
C VAL A 119 32.88 -0.95 -19.00
N ASP A 120 33.33 -1.79 -19.92
CA ASP A 120 34.43 -2.73 -19.67
C ASP A 120 35.72 -1.91 -19.60
N THR A 121 35.91 -1.18 -18.51
CA THR A 121 37.04 -0.27 -18.31
C THR A 121 38.38 -1.02 -18.45
N ILE A 122 38.41 -2.29 -18.08
CA ILE A 122 39.58 -3.17 -18.14
C ILE A 122 39.89 -3.57 -19.60
N GLY A 123 38.87 -3.99 -20.37
CA GLY A 123 39.06 -4.30 -21.78
C GLY A 123 39.29 -3.07 -22.66
N GLU A 124 38.70 -1.92 -22.32
CA GLU A 124 38.95 -0.65 -23.00
C GLU A 124 40.37 -0.13 -22.75
N THR A 125 40.85 -0.13 -21.50
CA THR A 125 42.24 0.24 -21.20
C THR A 125 43.23 -0.67 -21.93
N SER A 126 42.95 -1.97 -22.02
CA SER A 126 43.78 -2.92 -22.76
C SER A 126 43.81 -2.63 -24.28
N ARG A 127 42.65 -2.29 -24.88
CA ARG A 127 42.55 -1.91 -26.30
C ARG A 127 43.31 -0.61 -26.59
N ILE A 128 43.20 0.38 -25.71
CA ILE A 128 43.91 1.66 -25.83
C ILE A 128 45.42 1.45 -25.73
N ALA A 129 45.89 0.67 -24.75
CA ALA A 129 47.30 0.38 -24.56
C ALA A 129 47.91 -0.30 -25.79
N LYS A 130 47.20 -1.27 -26.38
CA LYS A 130 47.62 -1.95 -27.62
C LYS A 130 47.73 -0.97 -28.80
N SER A 131 46.70 -0.14 -29.01
CA SER A 131 46.69 0.83 -30.11
C SER A 131 47.82 1.86 -29.98
N ILE A 132 48.14 2.29 -28.77
CA ILE A 132 49.27 3.20 -28.50
C ILE A 132 50.61 2.52 -28.83
N GLY A 133 50.77 1.25 -28.46
CA GLY A 133 51.95 0.45 -28.79
C GLY A 133 52.15 0.30 -30.30
N ASP A 134 51.09 -0.05 -31.03
CA ASP A 134 51.12 -0.21 -32.49
C ASP A 134 51.49 1.11 -33.22
N ILE A 135 50.99 2.25 -32.73
CA ILE A 135 51.35 3.59 -33.26
C ILE A 135 52.83 3.91 -33.00
N MET A 136 53.34 3.63 -31.80
CA MET A 136 54.74 3.90 -31.47
C MET A 136 55.73 3.02 -32.26
N LEU A 137 55.34 1.78 -32.56
CA LEU A 137 56.15 0.84 -33.35
C LEU A 137 56.17 1.17 -34.84
N SER A 138 55.11 1.82 -35.36
CA SER A 138 55.01 2.25 -36.76
C SER A 138 55.78 3.54 -37.09
N SER A 139 56.37 4.22 -36.11
CA SER A 139 57.07 5.51 -36.24
C SER A 139 58.61 5.39 -36.25
N LYS A 140 59.15 4.17 -36.44
CA LYS A 140 60.59 3.89 -36.63
C LYS A 140 60.84 3.40 -38.05
#